data_AF-A0A8C6KUP8-F1
#
_entry.id   AF-A0A8C6KUP8-F1
#
_cell.length_a   1.000
_cell.length_b   1.000
_cell.length_c   1.000
_cell.angle_alpha   90.00
_cell.angle_beta   90.00
_cell.angle_gamma   90.00
#
_symmetry.space_group_name_H-M   'P 1'
#
loop_
_entity.id
_entity.type
_entity.pdbx_description
1 polymer ?
#
loop_
_entity_poly.entity_id
_entity_poly.type
_entity_poly.pdbx_seq_one_letter_code
_entity_poly.pdbx_strand_id
1 'polypeptide(L)'
;MHRKSLKSPPSSEPITGPVPGSGAVIIHCSAGIGRTGCFVASSIGCQQLRETGQVDILETVCQLRLDRGGMIQTTEQYQFLYATLAQYSLQLQHQQVLPALELHPQL
;
A
#
# COMPACT_ATOMS: atom_id res chain seq x y z
N MET A 1 -27.51 -15.81 -16.52
CA MET A 1 -26.22 -16.26 -15.96
C MET A 1 -25.13 -16.07 -17.02
N HIS A 2 -24.51 -14.89 -17.10
CA HIS A 2 -23.41 -14.64 -18.04
C HIS A 2 -22.08 -14.85 -17.31
N ARG A 3 -21.44 -15.99 -17.54
CA ARG A 3 -20.12 -16.32 -17.02
C ARG A 3 -19.08 -15.72 -17.98
N LYS A 4 -18.68 -14.46 -17.75
CA LYS A 4 -17.53 -13.90 -18.49
C LYS A 4 -16.29 -14.71 -18.08
N SER A 5 -15.73 -15.46 -19.02
CA SER A 5 -14.46 -16.15 -18.85
C SER A 5 -13.37 -15.10 -18.68
N LEU A 6 -12.97 -14.86 -17.43
CA LEU A 6 -11.79 -14.06 -17.12
C LEU A 6 -10.58 -14.87 -17.63
N LYS A 7 -9.96 -14.42 -18.72
CA LYS A 7 -8.65 -14.94 -19.12
C LYS A 7 -7.69 -14.64 -17.97
N SER A 8 -7.07 -15.67 -17.42
CA SER A 8 -6.05 -15.51 -16.37
C SER A 8 -4.91 -14.66 -16.92
N PRO A 9 -4.45 -13.62 -16.19
CA PRO A 9 -3.28 -12.86 -16.61
C PRO A 9 -2.06 -13.78 -16.68
N PRO A 10 -1.09 -13.51 -17.59
CA PRO A 10 0.14 -14.28 -17.67
C PRO A 10 0.88 -14.18 -16.33
N SER A 11 1.03 -15.32 -15.67
CA SER A 11 1.67 -15.48 -14.38
C SER A 11 3.18 -15.60 -14.54
N SER A 12 3.93 -14.58 -14.14
CA SER A 12 5.28 -14.76 -13.54
C SER A 12 5.83 -13.47 -12.94
N GLU A 13 5.42 -12.29 -13.41
CA GLU A 13 5.95 -11.03 -12.88
C GLU A 13 5.06 -10.44 -11.78
N PRO A 14 5.64 -9.94 -10.67
CA PRO A 14 4.88 -9.18 -9.70
C PRO A 14 4.28 -7.94 -10.38
N ILE A 15 2.98 -7.70 -10.15
CA ILE A 15 2.29 -6.52 -10.68
C ILE A 15 2.85 -5.30 -9.94
N THR A 16 3.86 -4.66 -10.53
CA THR A 16 4.58 -3.52 -9.96
C THR A 16 4.06 -2.17 -10.46
N GLY A 17 3.00 -2.13 -11.27
CA GLY A 17 2.39 -0.89 -11.75
C GLY A 17 0.94 -1.02 -12.20
N PRO A 18 0.23 0.11 -12.40
CA PRO A 18 -1.15 0.12 -12.87
C PRO A 18 -1.19 -0.37 -14.33
N VAL A 19 -1.89 -1.47 -14.60
CA VAL A 19 -2.17 -1.93 -15.96
C VAL A 19 -3.51 -1.31 -16.37
N PRO A 20 -3.59 -0.46 -17.40
CA PRO A 20 -4.86 0.11 -17.85
C PRO A 20 -5.86 -1.01 -18.17
N GLY A 21 -6.95 -1.08 -17.43
CA GLY A 21 -7.98 -2.12 -17.58
C GLY A 21 -7.82 -3.37 -16.70
N SER A 22 -6.85 -3.43 -15.77
CA SER A 22 -6.86 -4.46 -14.74
C SER A 22 -7.99 -4.19 -13.74
N GLY A 23 -8.83 -5.20 -13.48
CA GLY A 23 -9.88 -5.10 -12.46
C GLY A 23 -9.33 -4.90 -11.05
N ALA A 24 -10.23 -4.70 -10.08
CA ALA A 24 -9.87 -4.55 -8.68
C ALA A 24 -9.05 -5.75 -8.18
N VAL A 25 -7.99 -5.48 -7.41
CA VAL A 25 -7.15 -6.51 -6.77
C VAL A 25 -7.95 -7.14 -5.62
N ILE A 26 -8.03 -8.48 -5.60
CA ILE A 26 -8.70 -9.21 -4.52
C ILE A 26 -7.71 -9.44 -3.38
N ILE A 27 -8.03 -8.90 -2.20
CA ILE A 27 -7.24 -9.06 -0.98
C ILE A 27 -8.15 -9.67 0.08
N HIS A 28 -7.75 -10.81 0.66
CA HIS A 28 -8.50 -11.47 1.72
C HIS A 28 -7.60 -11.96 2.85
N CYS A 29 -8.22 -12.19 3.99
CA CYS A 29 -7.62 -12.96 5.09
C CYS A 29 -8.60 -14.06 5.50
N SER A 30 -8.95 -14.17 6.78
CA SER A 30 -10.06 -15.04 7.22
C SER A 30 -11.39 -14.28 7.10
N ALA A 31 -11.61 -13.23 7.92
CA ALA A 31 -12.82 -12.39 7.87
C ALA A 31 -12.75 -11.22 6.85
N GLY A 32 -11.58 -10.99 6.26
CA GLY A 32 -11.37 -9.92 5.27
C GLY A 32 -11.43 -8.50 5.85
N ILE A 33 -11.05 -8.31 7.12
CA ILE A 33 -11.08 -6.98 7.78
C ILE A 33 -9.77 -6.60 8.51
N GLY A 34 -9.13 -7.54 9.22
CA GLY A 34 -7.91 -7.27 9.99
C GLY A 34 -6.67 -7.13 9.12
N ARG A 35 -6.01 -8.25 8.79
CA ARG A 35 -4.82 -8.27 7.91
C ARG A 35 -5.08 -7.67 6.53
N THR A 36 -6.28 -7.87 5.97
CA THR A 36 -6.73 -7.22 4.74
C THR A 36 -6.70 -5.71 4.88
N GLY A 37 -7.25 -5.17 5.97
CA GLY A 37 -7.21 -3.73 6.24
C GLY A 37 -5.80 -3.20 6.41
N CYS A 38 -4.92 -3.91 7.13
CA CYS A 38 -3.51 -3.52 7.23
C CYS A 38 -2.84 -3.45 5.86
N PHE A 39 -3.04 -4.46 5.00
CA PHE A 39 -2.41 -4.47 3.68
C PHE A 39 -2.90 -3.31 2.81
N VAL A 40 -4.22 -3.09 2.74
CA VAL A 40 -4.81 -2.01 1.94
C VAL A 40 -4.36 -0.64 2.46
N ALA A 41 -4.44 -0.40 3.77
CA ALA A 41 -4.03 0.86 4.38
C ALA A 41 -2.54 1.13 4.20
N SER A 42 -1.68 0.11 4.37
CA SER A 42 -0.24 0.25 4.10
C SER A 42 0.02 0.59 2.63
N SER A 43 -0.69 -0.03 1.69
CA SER A 43 -0.54 0.27 0.26
C SER A 43 -0.89 1.73 -0.05
N ILE A 44 -2.01 2.21 0.47
CA ILE A 44 -2.46 3.61 0.32
C ILE A 44 -1.44 4.55 0.98
N GLY A 45 -1.02 4.28 2.21
CA GLY A 45 -0.07 5.12 2.93
C GLY A 45 1.31 5.16 2.28
N CYS A 46 1.81 4.04 1.76
CA CYS A 46 3.06 4.02 1.01
C CYS A 46 2.95 4.86 -0.28
N GLN A 47 1.79 4.85 -0.94
CA GLN A 47 1.55 5.72 -2.09
C GLN A 47 1.54 7.20 -1.69
N GLN A 48 0.82 7.58 -0.63
CA GLN A 48 0.80 8.95 -0.11
C GLN A 48 2.22 9.44 0.25
N LEU A 49 3.02 8.60 0.92
CA LEU A 49 4.41 8.92 1.27
C LEU A 49 5.29 9.15 0.03
N ARG A 50 5.15 8.32 -1.01
CA ARG A 50 5.91 8.50 -2.26
C ARG A 50 5.53 9.78 -2.99
N GLU A 51 4.24 10.12 -3.02
CA GLU A 51 3.72 11.21 -3.83
C GLU A 51 3.82 12.57 -3.12
N THR A 52 3.64 12.59 -1.79
CA THR A 52 3.46 13.83 -1.02
C THR A 52 4.45 13.99 0.14
N GLY A 53 5.19 12.93 0.47
CA GLY A 53 6.06 12.90 1.66
C GLY A 53 5.29 12.84 2.99
N GLN A 54 3.96 12.77 2.97
CA GLN A 54 3.08 12.75 4.15
C GLN A 54 2.11 11.58 4.07
N VAL A 55 1.55 11.18 5.21
CA VAL A 55 0.52 10.14 5.30
C VAL A 55 -0.48 10.45 6.39
N ASP A 56 -1.78 10.33 6.08
CA ASP A 56 -2.85 10.42 7.06
C ASP A 56 -3.41 9.02 7.34
N ILE A 57 -2.89 8.42 8.42
CA ILE A 57 -3.28 7.07 8.83
C ILE A 57 -4.71 7.05 9.34
N LEU A 58 -5.13 8.04 10.13
CA LEU A 58 -6.45 8.06 10.74
C LEU A 58 -7.54 8.16 9.65
N GLU A 59 -7.38 9.11 8.73
CA GLU A 59 -8.34 9.30 7.64
C GLU A 59 -8.42 8.05 6.76
N THR A 60 -7.27 7.46 6.43
CA THR A 60 -7.23 6.22 5.64
C THR A 60 -8.01 5.09 6.33
N VAL A 61 -7.82 4.88 7.64
CA VAL A 61 -8.55 3.84 8.38
C VAL A 61 -10.04 4.16 8.50
N CYS A 62 -10.39 5.43 8.71
CA CYS A 62 -11.79 5.88 8.75
C CYS A 62 -12.50 5.58 7.42
N GLN A 63 -11.90 5.94 6.28
CA GLN A 63 -12.46 5.65 4.96
C GLN A 63 -12.61 4.14 4.72
N LEU A 64 -11.59 3.34 5.07
CA LEU A 64 -11.70 1.88 4.94
C LEU A 64 -12.83 1.30 5.81
N ARG A 65 -13.09 1.87 7.00
CA ARG A 65 -14.20 1.44 7.86
C ARG A 65 -15.56 1.90 7.35
N LEU A 66 -15.64 2.99 6.59
CA LEU A 66 -16.85 3.39 5.86
C LEU A 66 -17.15 2.42 4.71
N ASP A 67 -16.12 2.02 3.95
CA ASP A 67 -16.26 1.07 2.85
C ASP A 67 -16.60 -0.35 3.32
N ARG A 68 -15.96 -0.80 4.40
CA ARG A 68 -16.18 -2.10 5.03
C ARG A 68 -15.99 -2.00 6.54
N GLY A 69 -17.09 -2.12 7.28
CA GLY A 69 -17.06 -2.07 8.74
C GLY A 69 -16.05 -3.04 9.35
N GLY A 70 -15.30 -2.55 10.35
CA GLY A 70 -14.33 -3.36 11.12
C GLY A 70 -12.94 -3.48 10.50
N MET A 71 -12.63 -2.77 9.41
CA MET A 71 -11.28 -2.71 8.85
C MET A 71 -10.27 -2.23 9.90
N ILE A 72 -9.16 -2.97 10.02
CA ILE A 72 -8.15 -2.84 11.08
C ILE A 72 -8.80 -3.01 12.46
N GLN A 73 -8.81 -4.25 12.92
CA GLN A 73 -9.71 -4.72 13.97
C GLN A 73 -9.14 -4.57 15.38
N THR A 74 -7.80 -4.58 15.53
CA THR A 74 -7.15 -4.53 16.85
C THR A 74 -6.12 -3.40 16.93
N THR A 75 -5.77 -3.02 18.16
CA THR A 75 -4.75 -1.98 18.42
C THR A 75 -3.40 -2.37 17.84
N GLU A 76 -3.02 -3.64 17.93
CA GLU A 76 -1.74 -4.16 17.42
C GLU A 76 -1.66 -4.05 15.89
N GLN A 77 -2.79 -4.25 15.20
CA GLN A 77 -2.89 -4.06 13.75
C GLN A 77 -2.74 -2.59 13.35
N TYR A 78 -3.29 -1.68 14.16
CA TYR A 78 -3.13 -0.24 13.96
C TYR A 78 -1.69 0.22 14.25
N GLN A 79 -1.07 -0.28 15.33
CA GLN A 79 0.35 -0.05 15.63
C GLN A 79 1.27 -0.60 14.55
N PHE A 80 0.97 -1.79 14.01
CA PHE A 80 1.69 -2.37 12.89
C PHE A 80 1.66 -1.46 11.66
N LEU A 81 0.52 -0.83 11.36
CA LEU A 81 0.40 0.13 10.26
C LEU A 81 1.33 1.34 10.44
N TYR A 82 1.36 1.94 11.65
CA TYR A 82 2.30 3.01 11.97
C TYR A 82 3.76 2.57 11.80
N ALA A 83 4.13 1.43 12.38
CA ALA A 83 5.50 0.92 12.30
C ALA A 83 5.92 0.66 10.85
N THR A 84 5.03 0.08 10.03
CA THR A 84 5.27 -0.20 8.62
C THR A 84 5.52 1.09 7.83
N LEU A 85 4.66 2.09 8.01
CA LEU A 85 4.77 3.36 7.27
C LEU A 85 5.97 4.19 7.72
N ALA A 86 6.32 4.17 9.01
CA ALA A 86 7.52 4.82 9.53
C ALA A 86 8.82 4.17 8.98
N GLN A 87 8.86 2.84 8.91
CA GLN A 87 9.98 2.15 8.27
C GLN A 87 10.07 2.47 6.78
N TYR A 88 8.93 2.49 6.09
CA TYR A 88 8.90 2.84 4.68
C TYR A 88 9.36 4.28 4.42
N SER A 89 8.94 5.25 5.24
CA SER A 89 9.40 6.64 5.11
C SER A 89 10.91 6.77 5.31
N LEU A 90 11.48 6.03 6.27
CA LEU A 90 12.93 6.03 6.50
C LEU A 90 13.71 5.46 5.30
N GLN A 91 13.18 4.41 4.68
CA GLN A 91 13.76 3.83 3.46
C GLN A 91 13.69 4.80 2.28
N LEU A 92 12.54 5.47 2.09
CA LEU A 92 12.40 6.50 1.06
C LEU A 92 13.42 7.64 1.26
N GLN A 93 13.62 8.12 2.48
CA GLN A 93 14.61 9.16 2.77
C GLN A 93 16.03 8.72 2.40
N HIS A 94 16.46 7.51 2.77
CA HIS A 94 17.76 6.97 2.35
C HIS A 94 17.90 6.93 0.83
N GLN A 95 16.85 6.48 0.13
CA GLN A 95 16.86 6.30 -1.31
C GLN A 95 16.84 7.64 -2.08
N GLN A 96 16.28 8.71 -1.49
CA GLN A 96 16.30 10.06 -2.07
C GLN A 96 17.63 10.81 -1.82
N VAL A 97 18.43 10.40 -0.83
CA VAL A 97 19.72 11.04 -0.49
C VAL A 97 20.87 10.53 -1.36
N LEU A 98 20.83 9.28 -1.82
CA LEU A 98 21.91 8.68 -2.64
C LEU A 98 22.12 9.37 -4.01
N PRO A 99 21.08 9.78 -4.78
CA PRO A 99 21.27 10.49 -6.04
C PRO A 99 21.87 11.90 -5.90
N ALA A 100 21.70 12.54 -4.73
CA ALA A 100 22.21 13.89 -4.49
C ALA A 100 23.71 13.92 -4.19
N LEU A 101 24.29 12.81 -3.70
CA LEU A 101 25.70 12.70 -3.35
C LEU A 101 26.58 12.27 -4.54
N GLU A 102 26.00 11.79 -5.65
CA GLU A 102 26.74 11.42 -6.87
C GLU A 102 26.91 12.59 -7.87
N LEU A 103 26.32 13.77 -7.60
CA LEU A 103 26.41 14.95 -8.47
C LEU A 103 27.60 15.89 -8.18
N HIS A 104 28.52 15.51 -7.29
CA HIS A 104 29.82 16.19 -7.15
C HIS A 104 30.99 15.24 -7.48
N PRO A 105 31.27 14.98 -8.76
CA PRO A 105 32.59 14.52 -9.16
C PRO A 105 33.57 15.70 -9.04
N GLN A 106 34.47 15.59 -8.07
CA GLN A 106 35.79 16.21 -7.94
C GLN A 106 36.01 17.64 -8.47
N LEU A 107 36.22 18.56 -7.51
CA LEU A 107 37.29 19.56 -7.51
C LEU A 107 37.64 19.93 -6.06
#